data_AF-A0A3R7T093-F1
#
_entry.id   AF-A0A3R7T093-F1
#
_cell.length_a   1.000
_cell.length_b   1.000
_cell.length_c   1.000
_cell.angle_alpha   90.00
_cell.angle_beta   90.00
_cell.angle_gamma   90.00
#
_symmetry.space_group_name_H-M   'P 1'
#
loop_
_entity.id
_entity.type
_entity.pdbx_description
1 polymer ?
#
loop_
_entity_poly.entity_id
_entity_poly.type
_entity_poly.pdbx_seq_one_letter_code
_entity_poly.pdbx_strand_id
1 'polypeptide(L)'
;MKRVFLIMAMTMFFNGMVKASPESNALEPVVYYYSTVAFVETPLTYLKGSIPLSKEEALQRNHYRFSYDELHRLTSISFYNGNTPRDPNHTANHFILAHRMVFTYESDKEMITFYSTKGKQIDVMGNCREFVYQLDDNGFRKSLHFANGEGEKVENAWGIYRYQWTYLDHGGVIEDRFDKVGKPASIRPGFKFFRLRLYFNSLGHIALMQNIDKDGNLTENGSGASQDRITLNAEGNFYQWEVLDNDSELEKGNGPNVAIGILEINKYGYEVRMEQRDENNKPIYNHYGICRSRTIYDRFGNIVERRFYDEEDNPSNHKFAGYHKLKIKWDTTGNRRDSLSYYDVDDKPTEHHTRGYQKVEYAYNDKNLLEKISYLDVHGNLVNRKDTGAAYMVYGYDDNGQRSAVTLFDSTGKIIR
;
A
#
# COMPACT_ATOMS: atom_id res chain seq x y z
N MET A 1 54.26 65.64 -56.53
CA MET A 1 53.04 65.80 -57.36
C MET A 1 52.34 64.45 -57.44
N LYS A 2 51.01 64.41 -57.18
CA LYS A 2 49.94 63.48 -57.68
C LYS A 2 50.23 61.96 -57.76
N ARG A 3 49.33 61.00 -57.54
CA ARG A 3 47.99 60.79 -56.94
C ARG A 3 47.64 59.32 -57.33
N VAL A 4 47.11 58.51 -56.39
CA VAL A 4 45.96 57.54 -56.54
C VAL A 4 46.17 56.34 -57.52
N PHE A 5 45.92 55.07 -57.16
CA PHE A 5 44.58 54.46 -57.11
C PHE A 5 44.43 53.24 -56.19
N LEU A 6 43.21 53.20 -55.62
CA LEU A 6 42.57 52.26 -54.72
C LEU A 6 41.91 51.13 -55.54
N ILE A 7 41.98 49.87 -55.09
CA ILE A 7 41.08 48.81 -55.53
C ILE A 7 40.31 48.28 -54.32
N MET A 8 38.99 48.26 -54.48
CA MET A 8 37.95 47.98 -53.51
C MET A 8 37.56 46.50 -53.63
N ALA A 9 37.59 45.73 -52.54
CA ALA A 9 37.04 44.38 -52.47
C ALA A 9 35.87 44.37 -51.50
N MET A 10 34.72 43.93 -52.01
CA MET A 10 33.41 43.94 -51.40
C MET A 10 33.18 42.64 -50.64
N THR A 11 33.17 42.67 -49.31
CA THR A 11 32.80 41.53 -48.45
C THR A 11 31.36 41.70 -47.96
N MET A 12 30.48 40.78 -48.38
CA MET A 12 29.11 40.65 -47.89
C MET A 12 29.12 40.09 -46.46
N PHE A 13 28.39 40.75 -45.55
CA PHE A 13 28.07 40.24 -44.22
C PHE A 13 26.83 39.35 -44.29
N PHE A 14 26.94 38.09 -43.87
CA PHE A 14 25.79 37.26 -43.49
C PHE A 14 25.65 37.29 -41.95
N ASN A 15 24.64 37.99 -41.47
CA ASN A 15 24.18 37.91 -40.08
C ASN A 15 23.33 36.65 -39.90
N GLY A 16 23.95 35.56 -39.43
CA GLY A 16 23.24 34.40 -38.91
C GLY A 16 23.03 34.53 -37.40
N MET A 17 21.88 35.08 -36.98
CA MET A 17 21.41 34.94 -35.61
C MET A 17 21.02 33.47 -35.37
N VAL A 18 21.86 32.72 -34.66
CA VAL A 18 21.46 31.44 -34.07
C VAL A 18 20.55 31.76 -32.88
N LYS A 19 19.23 31.62 -33.07
CA LYS A 19 18.29 31.50 -31.94
C LYS A 19 18.57 30.16 -31.27
N ALA A 20 19.26 30.18 -30.13
CA ALA A 20 19.24 29.05 -29.21
C ALA A 20 17.82 28.93 -28.65
N SER A 21 17.10 27.88 -29.03
CA SER A 21 15.93 27.40 -28.30
C SER A 21 16.39 26.83 -26.96
N PRO A 22 15.74 27.14 -25.82
CA PRO A 22 15.97 26.39 -24.61
C PRO A 22 15.24 25.05 -24.76
N GLU A 23 15.89 24.10 -25.43
CA GLU A 23 15.55 22.71 -25.18
C GLU A 23 15.96 22.46 -23.73
N SER A 24 14.96 22.35 -22.85
CA SER A 24 15.17 21.85 -21.51
C SER A 24 15.69 20.41 -21.65
N ASN A 25 17.01 20.26 -21.61
CA ASN A 25 17.66 18.99 -21.32
C ASN A 25 17.37 18.62 -19.86
N ALA A 26 16.10 18.39 -19.53
CA ALA A 26 15.75 17.71 -18.30
C ALA A 26 16.34 16.30 -18.44
N LEU A 27 17.40 16.02 -17.69
CA LEU A 27 17.99 14.69 -17.64
C LEU A 27 16.88 13.70 -17.23
N GLU A 28 16.89 12.50 -17.83
CA GLU A 28 15.90 11.50 -17.45
C GLU A 28 16.00 11.19 -15.95
N PRO A 29 14.87 11.06 -15.24
CA PRO A 29 14.88 10.80 -13.82
C PRO A 29 15.61 9.50 -13.50
N VAL A 30 16.37 9.48 -12.41
CA VAL A 30 17.05 8.25 -11.95
C VAL A 30 16.00 7.32 -11.36
N VAL A 31 15.88 6.10 -11.88
CA VAL A 31 14.90 5.11 -11.43
C VAL A 31 15.56 3.94 -10.74
N TYR A 32 15.12 3.64 -9.52
CA TYR A 32 15.48 2.45 -8.76
C TYR A 32 14.31 1.48 -8.67
N TYR A 33 14.61 0.18 -8.63
CA TYR A 33 13.62 -0.89 -8.64
C TYR A 33 13.63 -1.64 -7.33
N TYR A 34 12.45 -1.92 -6.78
CA TYR A 34 12.30 -2.62 -5.51
C TYR A 34 11.19 -3.67 -5.56
N SER A 35 11.36 -4.79 -4.86
CA SER A 35 10.32 -5.82 -4.73
C SER A 35 9.22 -5.40 -3.75
N THR A 36 9.60 -4.68 -2.69
CA THR A 36 8.73 -4.25 -1.59
C THR A 36 9.03 -2.81 -1.20
N VAL A 37 8.17 -2.22 -0.37
CA VAL A 37 8.42 -0.95 0.30
C VAL A 37 8.70 -1.18 1.78
N ALA A 38 9.40 -0.24 2.42
CA ALA A 38 9.65 -0.29 3.85
C ALA A 38 8.34 -0.14 4.66
N PHE A 39 8.33 -0.76 5.84
CA PHE A 39 7.23 -0.64 6.78
C PHE A 39 7.14 0.78 7.36
N VAL A 40 5.91 1.30 7.48
CA VAL A 40 5.61 2.62 8.04
C VAL A 40 4.26 2.58 8.76
N GLU A 41 4.16 3.32 9.86
CA GLU A 41 2.91 3.48 10.64
C GLU A 41 2.42 4.93 10.70
N THR A 42 3.22 5.87 10.20
CA THR A 42 2.90 7.31 10.17
C THR A 42 3.17 7.89 8.79
N PRO A 43 2.34 8.83 8.28
CA PRO A 43 2.63 9.54 7.04
C PRO A 43 3.79 10.54 7.19
N LEU A 44 4.31 10.76 8.41
CA LEU A 44 5.55 11.52 8.63
C LEU A 44 6.73 10.86 7.91
N THR A 45 6.81 9.53 7.94
CA THR A 45 7.95 8.79 7.40
C THR A 45 7.98 8.89 5.88
N TYR A 46 9.13 9.29 5.34
CA TYR A 46 9.36 9.28 3.90
C TYR A 46 9.29 7.85 3.36
N LEU A 47 8.54 7.66 2.28
CA LEU A 47 8.38 6.36 1.64
C LEU A 47 9.68 5.91 0.97
N LYS A 48 10.10 4.68 1.26
CA LYS A 48 11.32 4.07 0.75
C LYS A 48 11.05 2.68 0.17
N GLY A 49 11.80 2.32 -0.87
CA GLY A 49 11.91 0.94 -1.30
C GLY A 49 12.69 0.12 -0.27
N SER A 50 12.35 -1.16 -0.12
CA SER A 50 13.03 -2.06 0.83
C SER A 50 13.97 -3.02 0.09
N ILE A 51 13.46 -4.07 -0.55
CA ILE A 51 14.31 -5.07 -1.22
C ILE A 51 14.69 -4.58 -2.63
N PRO A 52 15.95 -4.19 -2.91
CA PRO A 52 16.36 -3.70 -4.21
C PRO A 52 16.36 -4.83 -5.26
N LEU A 53 16.15 -4.46 -6.52
CA LEU A 53 16.20 -5.35 -7.68
C LEU A 53 17.06 -4.75 -8.78
N SER A 54 17.73 -5.60 -9.56
CA SER A 54 18.24 -5.15 -10.86
C SER A 54 17.07 -4.81 -11.78
N LYS A 55 17.31 -3.99 -12.82
CA LYS A 55 16.30 -3.69 -13.83
C LYS A 55 15.83 -4.94 -14.55
N GLU A 56 16.75 -5.85 -14.87
CA GLU A 56 16.48 -7.12 -15.56
C GLU A 56 15.58 -8.01 -14.70
N GLU A 57 15.86 -8.13 -13.40
CA GLU A 57 15.04 -8.89 -12.47
C GLU A 57 13.66 -8.26 -12.29
N ALA A 58 13.60 -6.93 -12.10
CA ALA A 58 12.36 -6.20 -11.93
C ALA A 58 11.41 -6.39 -13.13
N LEU A 59 11.94 -6.33 -14.35
CA LEU A 59 11.14 -6.49 -15.57
C LEU A 59 10.54 -7.90 -15.77
N GLN A 60 10.88 -8.87 -14.91
CA GLN A 60 10.32 -10.23 -14.94
C GLN A 60 9.30 -10.50 -13.82
N ARG A 61 8.95 -9.50 -13.02
CA ARG A 61 8.10 -9.66 -11.82
C ARG A 61 7.32 -8.40 -11.44
N ASN A 62 6.46 -8.53 -10.42
CA ASN A 62 5.91 -7.36 -9.73
C ASN A 62 7.02 -6.58 -9.01
N HIS A 63 7.07 -5.27 -9.20
CA HIS A 63 8.05 -4.38 -8.61
C HIS A 63 7.55 -2.94 -8.51
N TYR A 64 8.16 -2.19 -7.60
CA TYR A 64 8.07 -0.74 -7.52
C TYR A 64 9.19 -0.09 -8.33
N ARG A 65 8.89 1.06 -8.92
CA ARG A 65 9.83 2.01 -9.51
C ARG A 65 9.80 3.29 -8.70
N PHE A 66 10.93 3.66 -8.13
CA PHE A 66 11.13 4.90 -7.40
C PHE A 66 11.98 5.83 -8.26
N SER A 67 11.41 6.94 -8.70
CA SER A 67 12.08 7.93 -9.55
C SER A 67 12.54 9.12 -8.73
N TYR A 68 13.73 9.64 -9.02
CA TYR A 68 14.32 10.78 -8.32
C TYR A 68 14.70 11.89 -9.30
N ASP A 69 14.63 13.13 -8.84
CA ASP A 69 15.20 14.28 -9.55
C ASP A 69 16.72 14.39 -9.33
N GLU A 70 17.34 15.38 -9.97
CA GLU A 70 18.78 15.65 -9.89
C GLU A 70 19.25 16.05 -8.48
N LEU A 71 18.33 16.48 -7.60
CA LEU A 71 18.58 16.79 -6.20
C LEU A 71 18.36 15.57 -5.29
N HIS A 72 18.17 14.38 -5.88
CA HIS A 72 17.85 13.13 -5.19
C HIS A 72 16.55 13.20 -4.36
N ARG A 73 15.60 14.05 -4.75
CA ARG A 73 14.25 14.06 -4.17
C ARG A 73 13.37 13.09 -4.92
N LEU A 74 12.55 12.34 -4.19
CA LEU A 74 11.61 11.38 -4.76
C LEU A 74 10.55 12.11 -5.58
N THR A 75 10.38 11.79 -6.86
CA THR A 75 9.39 12.43 -7.74
C THR A 75 8.22 11.52 -8.07
N SER A 76 8.43 10.19 -8.04
CA SER A 76 7.33 9.25 -8.17
C SER A 76 7.63 7.88 -7.58
N ILE A 77 6.57 7.23 -7.12
CA ILE A 77 6.54 5.78 -6.85
C ILE A 77 5.50 5.19 -7.78
N SER A 78 5.82 4.07 -8.43
CA SER A 78 4.86 3.38 -9.28
C SER A 78 5.03 1.87 -9.26
N PHE A 79 3.94 1.11 -9.44
CA PHE A 79 3.95 -0.36 -9.32
C PHE A 79 3.61 -1.06 -10.65
N TYR A 80 4.41 -2.05 -11.03
CA TYR A 80 4.33 -2.74 -12.31
C TYR A 80 4.53 -4.24 -12.16
N ASN A 81 4.02 -5.01 -13.12
CA ASN A 81 4.57 -6.33 -13.45
C ASN A 81 5.22 -6.26 -14.82
N GLY A 82 6.54 -6.40 -14.89
CA GLY A 82 7.29 -6.10 -16.11
C GLY A 82 7.08 -4.65 -16.55
N ASN A 83 6.41 -4.46 -17.70
CA ASN A 83 6.02 -3.13 -18.19
C ASN A 83 4.53 -2.83 -18.04
N THR A 84 3.75 -3.75 -17.48
CA THR A 84 2.31 -3.58 -17.29
C THR A 84 2.03 -2.83 -15.99
N PRO A 85 1.41 -1.63 -16.03
CA PRO A 85 0.96 -0.91 -14.85
C PRO A 85 0.00 -1.76 -14.01
N ARG A 86 0.18 -1.77 -12.67
CA ARG A 86 -0.73 -2.45 -11.75
C ARG A 86 -0.99 -1.61 -10.51
N ASP A 87 -2.15 -1.85 -9.91
CA ASP A 87 -2.39 -1.38 -8.55
C ASP A 87 -1.50 -2.18 -7.57
N PRO A 88 -1.02 -1.55 -6.48
CA PRO A 88 -0.19 -2.20 -5.48
C PRO A 88 -0.86 -3.47 -4.90
N ASN A 89 -0.06 -4.49 -4.61
CA ASN A 89 -0.55 -5.77 -4.10
C ASN A 89 -0.30 -5.90 -2.58
N HIS A 90 -0.17 -7.14 -2.08
CA HIS A 90 0.13 -7.45 -0.68
C HIS A 90 1.42 -6.82 -0.13
N THR A 91 2.31 -6.30 -0.97
CA THR A 91 3.56 -5.64 -0.55
C THR A 91 3.42 -4.17 -0.21
N ALA A 92 2.23 -3.58 -0.40
CA ALA A 92 1.97 -2.18 -0.09
C ALA A 92 1.81 -1.95 1.42
N ASN A 93 2.38 -0.86 1.93
CA ASN A 93 2.06 -0.35 3.26
C ASN A 93 0.81 0.56 3.21
N HIS A 94 0.37 1.06 4.36
CA HIS A 94 -0.84 1.88 4.49
C HIS A 94 -0.84 3.19 3.68
N PHE A 95 0.32 3.66 3.20
CA PHE A 95 0.47 4.93 2.48
C PHE A 95 0.92 4.76 1.01
N ILE A 96 1.00 3.50 0.53
CA ILE A 96 1.10 3.20 -0.91
C ILE A 96 -0.32 3.01 -1.45
N LEU A 97 -0.91 4.10 -1.94
CA LEU A 97 -2.36 4.21 -2.14
C LEU A 97 -2.84 4.08 -3.59
N ALA A 98 -1.93 4.07 -4.56
CA ALA A 98 -2.27 4.08 -5.98
C ALA A 98 -1.20 3.38 -6.83
N HIS A 99 -1.54 3.05 -8.07
CA HIS A 99 -0.58 2.57 -9.06
C HIS A 99 0.61 3.53 -9.17
N ARG A 100 0.35 4.83 -9.29
CA ARG A 100 1.38 5.87 -9.39
C ARG A 100 1.08 7.01 -8.42
N MET A 101 2.09 7.34 -7.62
CA MET A 101 2.12 8.50 -6.73
C MET A 101 3.15 9.48 -7.28
N VAL A 102 2.79 10.76 -7.38
CA VAL A 102 3.69 11.82 -7.85
C VAL A 102 3.93 12.79 -6.71
N PHE A 103 5.19 13.16 -6.53
CA PHE A 103 5.68 14.00 -5.44
C PHE A 103 6.18 15.31 -6.04
N THR A 104 5.70 16.42 -5.50
CA THR A 104 6.11 17.77 -5.91
C THR A 104 6.57 18.57 -4.69
N TYR A 105 7.42 19.56 -4.94
CA TYR A 105 8.10 20.32 -3.90
C TYR A 105 8.02 21.81 -4.20
N GLU A 106 7.55 22.57 -3.23
CA GLU A 106 7.65 24.03 -3.16
C GLU A 106 8.65 24.41 -2.05
N SER A 107 8.91 25.71 -1.86
CA SER A 107 9.83 26.17 -0.81
C SER A 107 9.41 25.77 0.61
N ASP A 108 8.10 25.69 0.85
CA ASP A 108 7.51 25.47 2.17
C ASP A 108 6.58 24.23 2.22
N LYS A 109 6.49 23.46 1.13
CA LYS A 109 5.55 22.32 1.02
C LYS A 109 6.11 21.15 0.23
N GLU A 110 5.61 19.97 0.58
CA GLU A 110 5.67 18.77 -0.25
C GLU A 110 4.24 18.30 -0.53
N MET A 111 3.93 17.95 -1.78
CA MET A 111 2.60 17.45 -2.15
C MET A 111 2.69 16.07 -2.78
N ILE A 112 1.67 15.24 -2.56
CA ILE A 112 1.54 13.92 -3.19
C ILE A 112 0.19 13.81 -3.88
N THR A 113 0.20 13.44 -5.16
CA THR A 113 -1.01 13.18 -5.96
C THR A 113 -1.03 11.73 -6.48
N PHE A 114 -2.23 11.21 -6.76
CA PHE A 114 -2.48 9.79 -6.96
C PHE A 114 -3.11 9.50 -8.31
N TYR A 115 -2.59 8.49 -9.03
CA TYR A 115 -3.01 8.16 -10.38
C TYR A 115 -3.25 6.66 -10.55
N SER A 116 -4.32 6.34 -11.27
CA SER A 116 -4.65 4.99 -11.71
C SER A 116 -3.64 4.44 -12.73
N THR A 117 -3.74 3.14 -13.01
CA THR A 117 -2.99 2.46 -14.10
C THR A 117 -3.25 3.04 -15.50
N LYS A 118 -4.28 3.88 -15.66
CA LYS A 118 -4.62 4.57 -16.92
C LYS A 118 -4.14 6.03 -16.94
N GLY A 119 -3.41 6.48 -15.92
CA GLY A 119 -2.88 7.85 -15.84
C GLY A 119 -3.91 8.90 -15.43
N LYS A 120 -5.14 8.51 -15.09
CA LYS A 120 -6.16 9.42 -14.54
C LYS A 120 -5.92 9.62 -13.05
N GLN A 121 -5.99 10.86 -12.57
CA GLN A 121 -5.96 11.18 -11.14
C GLN A 121 -7.16 10.55 -10.42
N ILE A 122 -6.94 9.99 -9.24
CA ILE A 122 -7.96 9.27 -8.47
C ILE A 122 -8.07 9.79 -7.05
N ASP A 123 -9.22 9.51 -6.44
CA ASP A 123 -9.43 9.72 -5.01
C ASP A 123 -8.85 8.51 -4.25
N VAL A 124 -8.20 8.78 -3.11
CA VAL A 124 -7.67 7.79 -2.18
C VAL A 124 -8.12 8.13 -0.77
N MET A 125 -8.17 7.13 0.12
CA MET A 125 -8.59 7.31 1.52
C MET A 125 -9.84 8.19 1.68
N GLY A 126 -10.92 7.86 0.98
CA GLY A 126 -12.12 8.71 0.91
C GLY A 126 -12.13 9.52 -0.38
N ASN A 127 -12.33 10.83 -0.28
CA ASN A 127 -12.34 11.76 -1.41
C ASN A 127 -11.05 12.61 -1.52
N CYS A 128 -9.93 12.14 -0.94
CA CYS A 128 -8.66 12.86 -0.99
C CYS A 128 -7.98 12.64 -2.35
N ARG A 129 -7.61 13.72 -3.04
CA ARG A 129 -6.80 13.70 -4.27
C ARG A 129 -5.36 14.10 -4.08
N GLU A 130 -5.08 14.80 -2.99
CA GLU A 130 -3.77 15.33 -2.70
C GLU A 130 -3.49 15.30 -1.20
N PHE A 131 -2.25 14.95 -0.86
CA PHE A 131 -1.68 15.09 0.48
C PHE A 131 -0.76 16.30 0.45
N VAL A 132 -0.97 17.27 1.35
CA VAL A 132 -0.19 18.51 1.41
C VAL A 132 0.53 18.58 2.74
N TYR A 133 1.83 18.31 2.70
CA TYR A 133 2.73 18.46 3.84
C TYR A 133 3.24 19.89 3.87
N GLN A 134 3.12 20.54 5.02
CA GLN A 134 3.76 21.81 5.28
C GLN A 134 5.12 21.56 5.96
N LEU A 135 6.14 22.27 5.51
CA LEU A 135 7.48 22.26 6.07
C LEU A 135 7.70 23.38 7.09
N ASP A 136 8.60 23.16 8.04
CA ASP A 136 9.18 24.21 8.87
C ASP A 136 10.39 24.88 8.18
N ASP A 137 11.00 25.85 8.84
CA ASP A 137 12.11 26.63 8.29
C ASP A 137 13.38 25.80 8.09
N ASN A 138 13.46 24.61 8.67
CA ASN A 138 14.54 23.65 8.48
C ASN A 138 14.22 22.60 7.41
N GLY A 139 13.04 22.66 6.79
CA GLY A 139 12.59 21.72 5.77
C GLY A 139 11.98 20.43 6.34
N PHE A 140 11.67 20.36 7.64
CA PHE A 140 11.02 19.19 8.22
C PHE A 140 9.50 19.30 8.13
N ARG A 141 8.82 18.17 7.89
CA ARG A 141 7.35 18.10 7.88
C ARG A 141 6.79 18.48 9.25
N LYS A 142 6.00 19.55 9.33
CA LYS A 142 5.36 20.00 10.59
C LYS A 142 3.87 19.70 10.65
N SER A 143 3.20 19.56 9.50
CA SER A 143 1.79 19.17 9.43
C SER A 143 1.44 18.56 8.08
N LEU A 144 0.35 17.81 8.03
CA LEU A 144 -0.27 17.28 6.82
C LEU A 144 -1.76 17.57 6.85
N HIS A 145 -2.30 17.99 5.71
CA HIS A 145 -3.74 18.00 5.45
C HIS A 145 -4.03 17.38 4.08
N PHE A 146 -5.30 17.04 3.86
CA PHE A 146 -5.77 16.42 2.62
C PHE A 146 -6.62 17.39 1.82
N ALA A 147 -6.52 17.37 0.49
CA ALA A 147 -7.36 18.15 -0.39
C ALA A 147 -8.15 17.26 -1.36
N ASN A 148 -9.38 17.67 -1.71
CA ASN A 148 -10.20 17.03 -2.74
C ASN A 148 -9.86 17.54 -4.15
N GLY A 149 -10.61 17.11 -5.16
CA GLY A 149 -10.41 17.55 -6.54
C GLY A 149 -10.71 19.02 -6.84
N GLU A 150 -11.31 19.75 -5.89
CA GLU A 150 -11.57 21.18 -5.97
C GLU A 150 -10.53 22.00 -5.19
N GLY A 151 -9.55 21.32 -4.56
CA GLY A 151 -8.54 21.94 -3.70
C GLY A 151 -9.01 22.25 -2.28
N GLU A 152 -10.22 21.83 -1.90
CA GLU A 152 -10.75 22.05 -0.56
C GLU A 152 -10.19 21.02 0.42
N LYS A 153 -9.96 21.45 1.68
CA LYS A 153 -9.50 20.55 2.74
C LYS A 153 -10.58 19.56 3.14
N VAL A 154 -10.21 18.28 3.26
CA VAL A 154 -11.15 17.19 3.57
C VAL A 154 -10.63 16.25 4.66
N GLU A 155 -11.57 15.55 5.31
CA GLU A 155 -11.25 14.40 6.17
C GLU A 155 -10.99 13.17 5.29
N ASN A 156 -9.98 12.39 5.65
CA ASN A 156 -9.74 11.10 5.03
C ASN A 156 -10.72 10.02 5.55
N ALA A 157 -10.64 8.82 4.99
CA ALA A 157 -11.50 7.68 5.34
C ALA A 157 -11.33 7.16 6.79
N TRP A 158 -10.34 7.66 7.52
CA TRP A 158 -10.14 7.37 8.94
C TRP A 158 -10.70 8.47 9.85
N GLY A 159 -11.33 9.50 9.28
CA GLY A 159 -11.85 10.65 10.03
C GLY A 159 -10.76 11.64 10.44
N ILE A 160 -9.60 11.64 9.78
CA ILE A 160 -8.50 12.55 10.09
C ILE A 160 -8.49 13.67 9.07
N TYR A 161 -8.61 14.90 9.55
CA TYR A 161 -8.55 16.13 8.77
C TYR A 161 -7.13 16.72 8.71
N ARG A 162 -6.37 16.59 9.81
CA ARG A 162 -5.02 17.16 9.92
C ARG A 162 -4.13 16.33 10.84
N TYR A 163 -2.87 16.20 10.45
CA TYR A 163 -1.76 15.75 11.31
C TYR A 163 -0.90 16.95 11.71
N GLN A 164 -0.32 16.90 12.90
CA GLN A 164 0.66 17.85 13.39
C GLN A 164 1.79 17.12 14.11
N TRP A 165 3.02 17.52 13.83
CA TRP A 165 4.22 16.90 14.40
C TRP A 165 5.04 17.90 15.21
N THR A 166 5.53 17.45 16.35
CA THR A 166 6.50 18.20 17.19
C THR A 166 7.72 17.34 17.43
N TYR A 167 8.89 17.83 17.00
CA TYR A 167 10.17 17.17 17.18
C TYR A 167 10.72 17.42 18.58
N LEU A 168 11.22 16.36 19.23
CA LEU A 168 11.79 16.41 20.58
C LEU A 168 13.32 16.37 20.50
N ASP A 169 14.00 16.99 21.47
CA ASP A 169 15.46 17.13 21.49
C ASP A 169 16.21 15.78 21.46
N HIS A 170 15.59 14.73 22.00
CA HIS A 170 16.13 13.37 22.02
C HIS A 170 15.78 12.56 20.75
N GLY A 171 15.31 13.20 19.68
CA GLY A 171 15.00 12.58 18.38
C GLY A 171 13.64 11.88 18.28
N GLY A 172 12.84 11.90 19.34
CA GLY A 172 11.45 11.44 19.30
C GLY A 172 10.53 12.44 18.61
N VAL A 173 9.34 12.00 18.20
CA VAL A 173 8.33 12.88 17.59
C VAL A 173 6.98 12.70 18.27
N ILE A 174 6.33 13.81 18.62
CA ILE A 174 4.91 13.80 18.98
C ILE A 174 4.07 13.94 17.72
N GLU A 175 3.12 13.03 17.51
CA GLU A 175 2.13 13.09 16.44
C GLU A 175 0.73 13.29 17.04
N ASP A 176 0.10 14.39 16.66
CA ASP A 176 -1.30 14.71 16.93
C ASP A 176 -2.12 14.61 15.65
N ARG A 177 -3.34 14.09 15.77
CA ARG A 177 -4.31 13.98 14.67
C ARG A 177 -5.62 14.60 15.09
N PHE A 178 -6.26 15.32 14.18
CA PHE A 178 -7.50 16.03 14.45
C PHE A 178 -8.54 15.72 13.37
N ASP A 179 -9.80 15.61 13.80
CA ASP A 179 -10.97 15.63 12.92
C ASP A 179 -11.26 17.06 12.41
N LYS A 180 -12.29 17.23 11.58
CA LYS A 180 -12.65 18.52 10.97
C LYS A 180 -13.09 19.59 11.96
N VAL A 181 -13.59 19.19 13.14
CA VAL A 181 -14.00 20.11 14.21
C VAL A 181 -12.90 20.33 15.25
N GLY A 182 -11.71 19.75 15.05
CA GLY A 182 -10.54 19.93 15.90
C GLY A 182 -10.46 18.99 17.10
N LYS A 183 -11.26 17.92 17.16
CA LYS A 183 -11.14 16.89 18.22
C LYS A 183 -10.02 15.90 17.87
N PRO A 184 -9.33 15.33 18.88
CA PRO A 184 -8.34 14.29 18.66
C PRO A 184 -8.93 13.08 17.91
N ALA A 185 -8.22 12.64 16.88
CA ALA A 185 -8.56 11.46 16.09
C ALA A 185 -7.57 10.32 16.38
N SER A 186 -8.09 9.09 16.43
CA SER A 186 -7.24 7.91 16.57
C SER A 186 -6.42 7.65 15.30
N ILE A 187 -5.31 6.91 15.41
CA ILE A 187 -4.44 6.55 14.27
C ILE A 187 -5.21 5.89 13.12
N ARG A 188 -6.15 4.98 13.42
CA ARG A 188 -7.07 4.37 12.44
C ARG A 188 -8.29 3.73 13.12
N PRO A 189 -9.40 3.48 12.40
CA PRO A 189 -10.54 2.75 12.94
C PRO A 189 -10.12 1.41 13.55
N GLY A 190 -10.60 1.12 14.76
CA GLY A 190 -10.26 -0.10 15.50
C GLY A 190 -8.92 -0.06 16.26
N PHE A 191 -8.08 0.95 16.03
CA PHE A 191 -6.83 1.14 16.78
C PHE A 191 -6.86 2.50 17.50
N LYS A 192 -7.26 2.48 18.76
CA LYS A 192 -7.57 3.68 19.55
C LYS A 192 -6.35 4.31 20.24
N PHE A 193 -5.31 4.60 19.48
CA PHE A 193 -4.23 5.48 19.92
C PHE A 193 -4.44 6.89 19.37
N PHE A 194 -4.43 7.91 20.23
CA PHE A 194 -4.82 9.28 19.88
C PHE A 194 -3.62 10.21 19.71
N ARG A 195 -2.84 10.43 20.78
CA ARG A 195 -1.60 11.21 20.73
C ARG A 195 -0.43 10.26 20.83
N LEU A 196 0.44 10.27 19.81
CA LEU A 196 1.57 9.34 19.77
C LEU A 196 2.87 10.03 20.11
N ARG A 197 3.70 9.35 20.89
CA ARG A 197 5.14 9.55 20.94
C ARG A 197 5.81 8.45 20.12
N LEU A 198 6.49 8.85 19.05
CA LEU A 198 7.13 7.99 18.07
C LEU A 198 8.65 8.00 18.26
N TYR A 199 9.26 6.82 18.21
CA TYR A 199 10.71 6.66 18.19
C TYR A 199 11.13 5.92 16.93
N PHE A 200 12.22 6.39 16.36
CA PHE A 200 12.83 5.83 15.16
C PHE A 200 14.22 5.29 15.50
N ASN A 201 14.62 4.21 14.85
CA ASN A 201 16.00 3.73 14.91
C ASN A 201 16.93 4.66 14.11
N SER A 202 18.24 4.40 14.17
CA SER A 202 19.26 5.20 13.48
C SER A 202 19.16 5.22 11.95
N LEU A 203 18.35 4.34 11.35
CA LEU A 203 18.07 4.30 9.91
C LEU A 203 16.76 5.02 9.54
N GLY A 204 16.07 5.58 10.55
CA GLY A 204 14.82 6.30 10.39
C GLY A 204 13.58 5.40 10.27
N HIS A 205 13.66 4.14 10.67
CA HIS A 205 12.48 3.26 10.73
C HIS A 205 11.82 3.32 12.10
N ILE A 206 10.48 3.25 12.14
CA ILE A 206 9.73 3.23 13.38
C ILE A 206 10.15 2.02 14.23
N ALA A 207 10.45 2.25 15.50
CA ALA A 207 10.89 1.24 16.45
C ALA A 207 9.94 1.08 17.63
N LEU A 208 9.31 2.19 18.06
CA LEU A 208 8.37 2.20 19.17
C LEU A 208 7.33 3.30 18.96
N MET A 209 6.06 2.95 19.14
CA MET A 209 4.94 3.88 19.21
C MET A 209 4.33 3.81 20.60
N GLN A 210 4.03 4.97 21.18
CA GLN A 210 3.43 5.06 22.51
C GLN A 210 2.23 5.98 22.48
N ASN A 211 1.10 5.52 23.02
CA ASN A 211 -0.09 6.30 23.25
C ASN A 211 0.03 7.06 24.56
N ILE A 212 -0.03 8.39 24.49
CA ILE A 212 0.23 9.26 25.65
C ILE A 212 -0.90 10.26 25.89
N ASP A 213 -1.02 10.71 27.13
CA ASP A 213 -1.84 11.88 27.47
C ASP A 213 -1.15 13.21 27.07
N LYS A 214 -1.79 14.32 27.40
CA LYS A 214 -1.27 15.68 27.16
C LYS A 214 0.00 16.01 27.95
N ASP A 215 0.21 15.32 29.07
CA ASP A 215 1.31 15.56 30.02
C ASP A 215 2.51 14.63 29.70
N GLY A 216 2.33 13.70 28.76
CA GLY A 216 3.36 12.78 28.26
C GLY A 216 3.37 11.41 28.92
N ASN A 217 2.39 11.10 29.78
CA ASN A 217 2.28 9.79 30.42
C ASN A 217 1.63 8.78 29.49
N LEU A 218 2.02 7.51 29.59
CA LEU A 218 1.39 6.42 28.83
C LEU A 218 -0.09 6.29 29.19
N THR A 219 -0.90 5.97 28.18
CA THR A 219 -2.34 5.75 28.33
C THR A 219 -2.75 4.49 27.59
N GLU A 220 -3.37 3.58 28.32
CA GLU A 220 -3.91 2.36 27.74
C GLU A 220 -5.20 2.66 27.00
N ASN A 221 -5.40 1.98 25.89
CA ASN A 221 -6.69 1.97 25.21
C ASN A 221 -7.60 0.90 25.84
N GLY A 222 -8.78 0.69 25.26
CA GLY A 222 -9.76 -0.27 25.79
C GLY A 222 -9.33 -1.74 25.80
N SER A 223 -8.15 -2.07 25.27
CA SER A 223 -7.56 -3.41 25.32
C SER A 223 -6.41 -3.55 26.32
N GLY A 224 -6.08 -2.51 27.11
CA GLY A 224 -4.91 -2.52 28.01
C GLY A 224 -3.60 -2.13 27.32
N ALA A 225 -3.55 -2.10 25.98
CA ALA A 225 -2.36 -1.68 25.24
C ALA A 225 -2.13 -0.17 25.30
N SER A 226 -0.89 0.26 25.51
CA SER A 226 -0.44 1.66 25.38
C SER A 226 0.77 1.83 24.47
N GLN A 227 1.43 0.76 24.05
CA GLN A 227 2.62 0.83 23.19
C GLN A 227 2.63 -0.30 22.16
N ASP A 228 3.25 -0.02 21.01
CA ASP A 228 3.60 -1.04 20.01
C ASP A 228 5.11 -0.93 19.73
N ARG A 229 5.86 -2.00 19.99
CA ARG A 229 7.27 -2.13 19.61
C ARG A 229 7.39 -2.85 18.28
N ILE A 230 8.18 -2.30 17.37
CA ILE A 230 8.29 -2.78 15.99
C ILE A 230 9.74 -3.22 15.73
N THR A 231 9.90 -4.45 15.26
CA THR A 231 11.20 -5.02 14.88
C THR A 231 11.33 -5.09 13.36
N LEU A 232 12.30 -4.35 12.85
CA LEU A 232 12.62 -4.24 11.43
C LEU A 232 14.10 -4.54 11.20
N ASN A 233 14.46 -5.01 10.01
CA ASN A 233 15.88 -5.03 9.60
C ASN A 233 16.33 -3.68 9.02
N ALA A 234 17.58 -3.63 8.55
CA ALA A 234 18.21 -2.43 8.01
C ALA A 234 17.53 -1.89 6.74
N GLU A 235 16.84 -2.73 5.96
CA GLU A 235 16.08 -2.34 4.77
C GLU A 235 14.62 -1.96 5.10
N GLY A 236 14.21 -2.04 6.37
CA GLY A 236 12.86 -1.70 6.81
C GLY A 236 11.83 -2.81 6.58
N ASN A 237 12.28 -4.05 6.40
CA ASN A 237 11.39 -5.21 6.37
C ASN A 237 10.90 -5.54 7.78
N PHE A 238 9.60 -5.83 7.87
CA PHE A 238 8.91 -6.11 9.12
C PHE A 238 8.97 -7.58 9.50
N TYR A 239 9.51 -7.86 10.69
CA TYR A 239 9.66 -9.21 11.22
C TYR A 239 8.78 -9.47 12.43
N GLN A 240 8.56 -8.47 13.28
CA GLN A 240 7.82 -8.67 14.50
C GLN A 240 7.20 -7.37 14.99
N TRP A 241 6.04 -7.48 15.62
CA TRP A 241 5.53 -6.46 16.52
C TRP A 241 5.20 -7.05 17.87
N GLU A 242 5.26 -6.22 18.90
CA GLU A 242 4.87 -6.51 20.26
C GLU A 242 3.92 -5.42 20.74
N VAL A 243 2.84 -5.83 21.40
CA VAL A 243 1.85 -4.94 22.01
C VAL A 243 2.13 -4.93 23.51
N LEU A 244 2.26 -3.73 24.08
CA LEU A 244 2.69 -3.54 25.46
C LEU A 244 1.73 -2.63 26.23
N ASP A 245 1.61 -2.87 27.53
CA ASP A 245 0.89 -2.03 28.49
C ASP A 245 1.74 -0.83 28.99
N ASN A 246 1.25 -0.11 29.99
CA ASN A 246 1.98 1.02 30.60
C ASN A 246 3.29 0.63 31.29
N ASP A 247 3.38 -0.59 31.82
CA ASP A 247 4.55 -1.11 32.50
C ASP A 247 5.57 -1.70 31.51
N SER A 248 5.24 -1.69 30.22
CA SER A 248 6.02 -2.29 29.12
C SER A 248 6.06 -3.81 29.16
N GLU A 249 5.06 -4.43 29.79
CA GLU A 249 4.81 -5.86 29.75
C GLU A 249 3.93 -6.20 28.54
N LEU A 250 4.04 -7.45 28.06
CA LEU A 250 3.26 -7.93 26.91
C LEU A 250 1.76 -7.94 27.26
N GLU A 251 0.95 -7.36 26.39
CA GLU A 251 -0.51 -7.29 26.55
C GLU A 251 -1.19 -7.79 25.28
N LYS A 252 -2.18 -8.66 25.40
CA LYS A 252 -3.01 -9.04 24.26
C LYS A 252 -4.00 -7.92 23.96
N GLY A 253 -3.59 -7.02 23.08
CA GLY A 253 -4.41 -5.89 22.70
C GLY A 253 -4.24 -5.49 21.24
N ASN A 254 -4.74 -4.28 20.95
CA ASN A 254 -4.80 -3.68 19.62
C ASN A 254 -5.47 -4.60 18.58
N GLY A 255 -5.60 -4.16 17.33
CA GLY A 255 -5.85 -5.13 16.26
C GLY A 255 -4.52 -5.83 15.96
N PRO A 256 -4.40 -7.17 16.03
CA PRO A 256 -5.46 -8.18 15.91
C PRO A 256 -5.80 -8.96 17.20
N ASN A 257 -5.61 -8.37 18.39
CA ASN A 257 -5.84 -8.96 19.72
C ASN A 257 -4.89 -10.14 20.01
N VAL A 258 -3.59 -9.86 19.86
CA VAL A 258 -2.45 -10.76 20.14
C VAL A 258 -1.35 -9.91 20.78
N ALA A 259 -0.48 -10.50 21.60
CA ALA A 259 0.61 -9.77 22.23
C ALA A 259 1.84 -9.64 21.32
N ILE A 260 2.11 -10.67 20.51
CA ILE A 260 3.22 -10.70 19.56
C ILE A 260 2.71 -11.23 18.23
N GLY A 261 3.18 -10.66 17.13
CA GLY A 261 3.14 -11.38 15.85
C GLY A 261 4.48 -11.35 15.15
N ILE A 262 4.79 -12.47 14.49
CA ILE A 262 6.10 -12.79 13.93
C ILE A 262 5.91 -13.18 12.46
N LEU A 263 6.75 -12.63 11.59
CA LEU A 263 6.78 -12.91 10.16
C LEU A 263 8.12 -13.50 9.76
N GLU A 264 8.08 -14.52 8.91
CA GLU A 264 9.22 -14.95 8.10
C GLU A 264 9.00 -14.46 6.67
N ILE A 265 10.02 -13.84 6.08
CA ILE A 265 9.98 -13.35 4.70
C ILE A 265 10.97 -14.10 3.81
N ASN A 266 10.65 -14.23 2.52
CA ASN A 266 11.60 -14.74 1.53
C ASN A 266 12.57 -13.63 1.06
N LYS A 267 13.51 -14.00 0.16
CA LYS A 267 14.50 -13.08 -0.42
C LYS A 267 13.93 -11.86 -1.17
N TYR A 268 12.64 -11.90 -1.53
CA TYR A 268 11.94 -10.80 -2.19
C TYR A 268 11.11 -9.95 -1.22
N GLY A 269 11.21 -10.22 0.09
CA GLY A 269 10.50 -9.51 1.14
C GLY A 269 9.05 -9.96 1.33
N TYR A 270 8.62 -11.08 0.75
CA TYR A 270 7.24 -11.55 0.89
C TYR A 270 7.09 -12.46 2.11
N GLU A 271 6.03 -12.23 2.89
CA GLU A 271 5.65 -13.06 4.05
C GLU A 271 5.39 -14.52 3.62
N VAL A 272 6.31 -15.42 3.97
CA VAL A 272 6.13 -16.86 3.73
C VAL A 272 5.56 -17.58 4.93
N ARG A 273 5.73 -17.03 6.16
CA ARG A 273 5.07 -17.51 7.37
C ARG A 273 4.64 -16.36 8.26
N MET A 274 3.57 -16.60 9.00
CA MET A 274 3.12 -15.74 10.10
C MET A 274 2.75 -16.62 11.29
N GLU A 275 3.13 -16.19 12.48
CA GLU A 275 2.74 -16.76 13.78
C GLU A 275 2.31 -15.63 14.72
N GLN A 276 1.37 -15.94 15.61
CA GLN A 276 0.86 -15.01 16.60
C GLN A 276 0.95 -15.64 17.99
N ARG A 277 1.26 -14.83 18.99
CA ARG A 277 1.44 -15.30 20.36
C ARG A 277 0.72 -14.44 21.38
N ASP A 278 0.37 -15.08 22.48
CA ASP A 278 -0.12 -14.46 23.70
C ASP A 278 1.01 -13.85 24.53
N GLU A 279 0.64 -13.26 25.66
CA GLU A 279 1.51 -12.58 26.62
C GLU A 279 2.55 -13.53 27.26
N ASN A 280 2.27 -14.84 27.24
CA ASN A 280 3.16 -15.89 27.73
C ASN A 280 4.02 -16.49 26.61
N ASN A 281 4.08 -15.82 25.45
CA ASN A 281 4.80 -16.27 24.27
C ASN A 281 4.31 -17.65 23.75
N LYS A 282 3.03 -17.97 23.94
CA LYS A 282 2.38 -19.19 23.41
C LYS A 282 1.55 -18.88 22.16
N PRO A 283 1.51 -19.79 21.17
CA PRO A 283 0.71 -19.60 19.97
C PRO A 283 -0.78 -19.44 20.30
N ILE A 284 -1.45 -18.51 19.60
CA ILE A 284 -2.89 -18.23 19.80
C ILE A 284 -3.55 -17.84 18.47
N TYR A 285 -4.87 -18.04 18.35
CA TYR A 285 -5.65 -17.44 17.27
C TYR A 285 -5.92 -15.95 17.55
N ASN A 286 -5.66 -15.08 16.58
CA ASN A 286 -6.13 -13.70 16.64
C ASN A 286 -7.66 -13.59 16.60
N HIS A 287 -8.13 -12.36 16.79
CA HIS A 287 -9.53 -11.96 16.60
C HIS A 287 -10.09 -12.25 15.20
N TYR A 288 -9.24 -12.51 14.20
CA TYR A 288 -9.65 -12.90 12.84
C TYR A 288 -9.64 -14.41 12.63
N GLY A 289 -9.33 -15.23 13.64
CA GLY A 289 -9.42 -16.68 13.54
C GLY A 289 -8.25 -17.35 12.82
N ILE A 290 -7.10 -16.70 12.78
CA ILE A 290 -5.83 -17.22 12.24
C ILE A 290 -4.85 -17.35 13.40
N CYS A 291 -4.20 -18.49 13.58
CA CYS A 291 -3.09 -18.64 14.52
C CYS A 291 -1.76 -18.56 13.76
N ARG A 292 -1.59 -19.46 12.79
CA ARG A 292 -0.46 -19.49 11.88
C ARG A 292 -0.89 -19.49 10.43
N SER A 293 -0.02 -19.00 9.55
CA SER A 293 -0.20 -19.17 8.12
C SER A 293 1.12 -19.42 7.39
N ARG A 294 1.03 -20.11 6.24
CA ARG A 294 2.13 -20.28 5.29
C ARG A 294 1.68 -19.88 3.90
N THR A 295 2.51 -19.14 3.18
CA THR A 295 2.16 -18.56 1.87
C THR A 295 3.16 -18.94 0.81
N ILE A 296 2.65 -19.32 -0.36
CA ILE A 296 3.44 -19.66 -1.55
C ILE A 296 3.13 -18.63 -2.64
N TYR A 297 4.18 -18.20 -3.32
CA TYR A 297 4.13 -17.20 -4.37
C TYR A 297 4.59 -17.78 -5.71
N ASP A 298 4.05 -17.27 -6.81
CA ASP A 298 4.60 -17.50 -8.14
C ASP A 298 5.89 -16.67 -8.37
N ARG A 299 6.48 -16.81 -9.56
CA ARG A 299 7.70 -16.09 -9.95
C ARG A 299 7.53 -14.56 -9.98
N PHE A 300 6.31 -14.07 -10.15
CA PHE A 300 6.00 -12.64 -10.19
C PHE A 300 5.74 -12.08 -8.79
N GLY A 301 5.62 -12.93 -7.77
CA GLY A 301 5.26 -12.53 -6.41
C GLY A 301 3.77 -12.46 -6.16
N ASN A 302 2.93 -13.08 -7.00
CA ASN A 302 1.51 -13.23 -6.70
C ASN A 302 1.30 -14.45 -5.78
N ILE A 303 0.40 -14.34 -4.82
CA ILE A 303 0.00 -15.48 -3.96
C ILE A 303 -0.63 -16.56 -4.84
N VAL A 304 -0.12 -17.78 -4.79
CA VAL A 304 -0.71 -18.97 -5.44
C VAL A 304 -1.34 -19.92 -4.43
N GLU A 305 -0.87 -19.90 -3.19
CA GLU A 305 -1.42 -20.72 -2.12
C GLU A 305 -1.23 -20.05 -0.75
N ARG A 306 -2.23 -20.18 0.13
CA ARG A 306 -2.10 -19.89 1.56
C ARG A 306 -2.77 -20.99 2.38
N ARG A 307 -2.08 -21.45 3.43
CA ARG A 307 -2.55 -22.49 4.37
C ARG A 307 -2.55 -21.98 5.80
N PHE A 308 -3.46 -22.49 6.63
CA PHE A 308 -3.59 -22.13 8.04
C PHE A 308 -3.29 -23.31 8.97
N TYR A 309 -2.72 -23.02 10.14
CA TYR A 309 -2.31 -24.04 11.10
C TYR A 309 -2.74 -23.63 12.51
N ASP A 310 -2.98 -24.63 13.35
CA ASP A 310 -3.31 -24.46 14.77
C ASP A 310 -2.08 -24.19 15.64
N GLU A 311 -2.28 -24.16 16.95
CA GLU A 311 -1.31 -23.90 18.01
C GLU A 311 -0.20 -24.96 18.08
N GLU A 312 -0.46 -26.17 17.60
CA GLU A 312 0.47 -27.29 17.50
C GLU A 312 1.12 -27.42 16.10
N ASP A 313 0.88 -26.46 15.20
CA ASP A 313 1.37 -26.43 13.81
C ASP A 313 0.78 -27.54 12.91
N ASN A 314 -0.38 -28.09 13.28
CA ASN A 314 -1.15 -29.01 12.43
C ASN A 314 -2.05 -28.22 11.47
N PRO A 315 -2.37 -28.78 10.28
CA PRO A 315 -3.36 -28.21 9.37
C PRO A 315 -4.70 -27.95 10.08
N SER A 316 -5.16 -26.70 10.05
CA SER A 316 -6.43 -26.33 10.65
C SER A 316 -7.21 -25.37 9.76
N ASN A 317 -8.53 -25.37 9.92
CA ASN A 317 -9.39 -24.41 9.24
C ASN A 317 -9.30 -23.05 9.94
N HIS A 318 -9.24 -21.98 9.14
CA HIS A 318 -9.48 -20.63 9.62
C HIS A 318 -10.83 -20.56 10.37
N LYS A 319 -10.85 -20.10 11.62
CA LYS A 319 -12.01 -20.26 12.53
C LYS A 319 -13.32 -19.68 11.97
N PHE A 320 -13.26 -18.53 11.30
CA PHE A 320 -14.45 -17.90 10.72
C PHE A 320 -14.68 -18.21 9.24
N ALA A 321 -13.62 -18.29 8.43
CA ALA A 321 -13.74 -18.51 6.99
C ALA A 321 -13.98 -19.97 6.61
N GLY A 322 -13.62 -20.93 7.48
CA GLY A 322 -14.01 -22.33 7.38
C GLY A 322 -13.15 -23.21 6.48
N TYR A 323 -12.07 -22.67 5.91
CA TYR A 323 -11.17 -23.41 5.03
C TYR A 323 -9.74 -23.41 5.59
N HIS A 324 -8.98 -24.45 5.26
CA HIS A 324 -7.57 -24.60 5.61
C HIS A 324 -6.69 -23.97 4.53
N LYS A 325 -7.03 -24.19 3.25
CA LYS A 325 -6.20 -23.85 2.11
C LYS A 325 -6.95 -23.01 1.07
N LEU A 326 -6.35 -21.89 0.69
CA LEU A 326 -6.71 -21.07 -0.47
C LEU A 326 -5.72 -21.36 -1.59
N LYS A 327 -6.21 -21.68 -2.79
CA LYS A 327 -5.40 -21.69 -4.03
C LYS A 327 -5.86 -20.59 -4.97
N ILE A 328 -4.90 -19.92 -5.61
CA ILE A 328 -5.15 -18.90 -6.63
C ILE A 328 -4.41 -19.30 -7.90
N LYS A 329 -5.13 -19.33 -9.02
CA LYS A 329 -4.56 -19.54 -10.34
C LYS A 329 -4.42 -18.20 -11.04
N TRP A 330 -3.23 -17.95 -11.57
CA TRP A 330 -2.93 -16.79 -12.40
C TRP A 330 -2.65 -17.23 -13.83
N ASP A 331 -2.85 -16.30 -14.76
CA ASP A 331 -2.44 -16.49 -16.14
C ASP A 331 -0.91 -16.59 -16.26
N THR A 332 -0.43 -16.99 -17.45
CA THR A 332 1.00 -17.21 -17.70
C THR A 332 1.86 -15.95 -17.57
N THR A 333 1.23 -14.78 -17.58
CA THR A 333 1.89 -13.48 -17.43
C THR A 333 1.87 -12.96 -15.98
N GLY A 334 1.12 -13.61 -15.09
CA GLY A 334 0.95 -13.19 -13.69
C GLY A 334 0.14 -11.90 -13.51
N ASN A 335 -0.55 -11.44 -14.55
CA ASN A 335 -1.31 -10.19 -14.53
C ASN A 335 -2.79 -10.40 -14.23
N ARG A 336 -3.32 -11.57 -14.57
CA ARG A 336 -4.74 -11.90 -14.44
C ARG A 336 -4.92 -13.10 -13.55
N ARG A 337 -5.93 -13.04 -12.69
CA ARG A 337 -6.34 -14.18 -11.87
C ARG A 337 -7.34 -14.96 -12.70
N ASP A 338 -7.10 -16.23 -12.96
CA ASP A 338 -8.05 -17.10 -13.65
C ASP A 338 -9.14 -17.58 -12.68
N SER A 339 -8.72 -18.00 -11.48
CA SER A 339 -9.62 -18.52 -10.46
C SER A 339 -9.03 -18.45 -9.05
N LEU A 340 -9.88 -18.62 -8.05
CA LEU A 340 -9.46 -19.03 -6.70
C LEU A 340 -10.39 -20.10 -6.14
N SER A 341 -9.87 -20.96 -5.26
CA SER A 341 -10.59 -22.10 -4.70
C SER A 341 -10.20 -22.34 -3.24
N TYR A 342 -11.16 -22.82 -2.43
CA TYR A 342 -10.95 -23.17 -1.03
C TYR A 342 -11.04 -24.68 -0.80
N TYR A 343 -10.25 -25.15 0.17
CA TYR A 343 -10.16 -26.56 0.56
C TYR A 343 -10.08 -26.70 2.08
N ASP A 344 -10.65 -27.79 2.59
CA ASP A 344 -10.53 -28.18 4.00
C ASP A 344 -9.16 -28.81 4.31
N VAL A 345 -9.00 -29.31 5.54
CA VAL A 345 -7.77 -29.97 6.03
C VAL A 345 -7.47 -31.30 5.34
N ASP A 346 -8.47 -31.94 4.73
CA ASP A 346 -8.35 -33.19 3.97
C ASP A 346 -8.08 -32.92 2.47
N ASP A 347 -7.81 -31.66 2.10
CA ASP A 347 -7.67 -31.20 0.72
C ASP A 347 -8.93 -31.36 -0.14
N LYS A 348 -10.12 -31.51 0.46
CA LYS A 348 -11.40 -31.57 -0.25
C LYS A 348 -11.93 -30.16 -0.51
N PRO A 349 -12.58 -29.90 -1.67
CA PRO A 349 -13.24 -28.62 -1.93
C PRO A 349 -14.25 -28.28 -0.83
N THR A 350 -14.16 -27.07 -0.27
CA THR A 350 -15.09 -26.59 0.78
C THR A 350 -15.52 -25.16 0.53
N GLU A 351 -16.69 -24.78 1.02
CA GLU A 351 -17.19 -23.41 0.88
C GLU A 351 -16.60 -22.48 1.93
N HIS A 352 -16.33 -21.24 1.53
CA HIS A 352 -16.06 -20.19 2.48
C HIS A 352 -17.29 -19.92 3.34
N HIS A 353 -17.23 -20.18 4.65
CA HIS A 353 -18.40 -20.18 5.54
C HIS A 353 -19.24 -18.89 5.46
N THR A 354 -18.61 -17.71 5.51
CA THR A 354 -19.30 -16.42 5.48
C THR A 354 -19.67 -15.92 4.08
N ARG A 355 -19.11 -16.48 3.01
CA ARG A 355 -19.37 -16.03 1.63
C ARG A 355 -20.18 -17.02 0.79
N GLY A 356 -20.16 -18.31 1.14
CA GLY A 356 -21.01 -19.36 0.57
C GLY A 356 -20.62 -19.86 -0.82
N TYR A 357 -19.34 -19.82 -1.19
CA TYR A 357 -18.86 -20.41 -2.44
C TYR A 357 -17.52 -21.12 -2.21
N GLN A 358 -17.25 -22.13 -3.04
CA GLN A 358 -16.01 -22.89 -3.04
C GLN A 358 -14.98 -22.30 -4.02
N LYS A 359 -15.44 -21.81 -5.18
CA LYS A 359 -14.57 -21.30 -6.25
C LYS A 359 -15.09 -19.99 -6.82
N VAL A 360 -14.14 -19.18 -7.29
CA VAL A 360 -14.40 -18.00 -8.13
C VAL A 360 -13.71 -18.18 -9.46
N GLU A 361 -14.38 -17.85 -10.54
CA GLU A 361 -13.82 -17.78 -11.89
C GLU A 361 -13.90 -16.36 -12.43
N TYR A 362 -12.85 -15.95 -13.13
CA TYR A 362 -12.72 -14.62 -13.73
C TYR A 362 -12.60 -14.79 -15.24
N ALA A 363 -13.49 -14.14 -15.98
CA ALA A 363 -13.43 -14.07 -17.43
C ALA A 363 -13.04 -12.67 -17.89
N TYR A 364 -12.23 -12.59 -18.94
CA TYR A 364 -11.72 -11.35 -19.50
C TYR A 364 -12.11 -11.26 -20.97
N ASN A 365 -12.44 -10.06 -21.44
CA ASN A 365 -12.72 -9.82 -22.86
C ASN A 365 -11.43 -9.71 -23.70
N ASP A 366 -11.58 -9.55 -25.01
CA ASP A 366 -10.47 -9.46 -25.97
C ASP A 366 -9.52 -8.27 -25.72
N LYS A 367 -9.99 -7.25 -24.98
CA LYS A 367 -9.17 -6.10 -24.54
C LYS A 367 -8.46 -6.35 -23.21
N ASN A 368 -8.50 -7.58 -22.69
CA ASN A 368 -7.98 -7.99 -21.39
C ASN A 368 -8.62 -7.26 -20.19
N LEU A 369 -9.85 -6.77 -20.35
CA LEU A 369 -10.62 -6.17 -19.26
C LEU A 369 -11.49 -7.25 -18.61
N LEU A 370 -11.63 -7.20 -17.28
CA LEU A 370 -12.42 -8.17 -16.53
C LEU A 370 -13.89 -8.07 -16.92
N GLU A 371 -14.41 -9.07 -17.60
CA GLU A 371 -15.79 -9.06 -18.13
C GLU A 371 -16.77 -9.68 -17.14
N LYS A 372 -16.38 -10.77 -16.46
CA LYS A 372 -17.28 -11.53 -15.59
C LYS A 372 -16.56 -12.14 -14.39
N ILE A 373 -17.25 -12.15 -13.25
CA ILE A 373 -16.89 -12.96 -12.08
C ILE A 373 -18.02 -13.94 -11.80
N SER A 374 -17.72 -15.23 -11.66
CA SER A 374 -18.68 -16.28 -11.30
C SER A 374 -18.31 -16.96 -9.98
N TYR A 375 -19.32 -17.25 -9.14
CA TYR A 375 -19.17 -17.93 -7.85
C TYR A 375 -19.78 -19.33 -7.92
N LEU A 376 -19.00 -20.35 -7.56
CA LEU A 376 -19.36 -21.74 -7.74
C LEU A 376 -19.36 -22.52 -6.41
N ASP A 377 -20.31 -23.42 -6.25
CA ASP A 377 -20.37 -24.39 -5.16
C ASP A 377 -19.31 -25.51 -5.31
N VAL A 378 -19.31 -26.46 -4.38
CA VAL A 378 -18.39 -27.62 -4.38
C VAL A 378 -18.60 -28.58 -5.57
N HIS A 379 -19.73 -28.48 -6.27
CA HIS A 379 -20.09 -29.28 -7.43
C HIS A 379 -19.85 -28.55 -8.76
N GLY A 380 -19.44 -27.28 -8.72
CA GLY A 380 -19.19 -26.45 -9.90
C GLY A 380 -20.43 -25.72 -10.43
N ASN A 381 -21.53 -25.67 -9.68
CA ASN A 381 -22.73 -24.92 -10.07
C ASN A 381 -22.68 -23.48 -9.55
N LEU A 382 -23.34 -22.55 -10.24
CA LEU A 382 -23.50 -21.17 -9.77
C LEU A 382 -24.25 -21.14 -8.43
N VAL A 383 -23.67 -20.45 -7.44
CA VAL A 383 -24.26 -20.30 -6.10
C VAL A 383 -24.33 -18.84 -5.70
N ASN A 384 -25.46 -18.45 -5.10
CA ASN A 384 -25.64 -17.10 -4.56
C ASN A 384 -24.70 -16.88 -3.38
N ARG A 385 -23.86 -15.86 -3.47
CA ARG A 385 -23.09 -15.39 -2.33
C ARG A 385 -23.98 -15.07 -1.14
N LYS A 386 -23.58 -15.51 0.05
CA LYS A 386 -24.30 -15.24 1.30
C LYS A 386 -24.34 -13.74 1.65
N ASP A 387 -23.32 -12.99 1.27
CA ASP A 387 -23.17 -11.57 1.65
C ASP A 387 -23.81 -10.58 0.65
N THR A 388 -23.96 -10.95 -0.62
CA THR A 388 -24.52 -10.05 -1.66
C THR A 388 -25.71 -10.63 -2.41
N GLY A 389 -25.99 -11.92 -2.28
CA GLY A 389 -26.98 -12.64 -3.08
C GLY A 389 -26.54 -12.94 -4.52
N ALA A 390 -25.42 -12.37 -5.00
CA ALA A 390 -24.99 -12.54 -6.39
C ALA A 390 -24.28 -13.88 -6.63
N ALA A 391 -24.66 -14.59 -7.68
CA ALA A 391 -23.94 -15.76 -8.19
C ALA A 391 -22.95 -15.41 -9.30
N TYR A 392 -23.16 -14.32 -10.02
CA TYR A 392 -22.14 -13.74 -10.90
C TYR A 392 -22.34 -12.24 -11.09
N MET A 393 -21.29 -11.58 -11.58
CA MET A 393 -21.27 -10.15 -11.87
C MET A 393 -20.71 -9.93 -13.27
N VAL A 394 -21.32 -9.01 -14.02
CA VAL A 394 -20.86 -8.62 -15.36
C VAL A 394 -20.44 -7.15 -15.34
N TYR A 395 -19.33 -6.85 -16.00
CA TYR A 395 -18.71 -5.53 -16.00
C TYR A 395 -18.85 -4.86 -17.37
N GLY A 396 -19.34 -3.63 -17.37
CA GLY A 396 -19.38 -2.75 -18.53
C GLY A 396 -18.23 -1.74 -18.51
N TYR A 397 -17.74 -1.37 -19.69
CA TYR A 397 -16.65 -0.42 -19.88
C TYR A 397 -17.06 0.66 -20.88
N ASP A 398 -16.58 1.89 -20.67
CA ASP A 398 -16.67 2.96 -21.67
C ASP A 398 -15.58 2.81 -22.76
N ASP A 399 -15.59 3.71 -23.76
CA ASP A 399 -14.65 3.69 -24.88
C ASP A 399 -13.18 3.84 -24.45
N ASN A 400 -12.94 4.43 -23.27
CA ASN A 400 -11.61 4.59 -22.68
C ASN A 400 -11.19 3.38 -21.83
N GLY A 401 -12.03 2.34 -21.75
CA GLY A 401 -11.79 1.14 -20.94
C GLY A 401 -11.94 1.39 -19.44
N GLN A 402 -12.60 2.48 -19.03
CA GLN A 402 -12.96 2.72 -17.64
C GLN A 402 -14.29 2.01 -17.34
N ARG A 403 -14.35 1.33 -16.18
CA ARG A 403 -15.54 0.60 -15.75
C ARG A 403 -16.72 1.58 -15.61
N SER A 404 -17.74 1.40 -16.44
CA SER A 404 -18.93 2.25 -16.50
C SER A 404 -20.13 1.61 -15.79
N ALA A 405 -20.17 0.28 -15.69
CA ALA A 405 -21.27 -0.45 -15.07
C ALA A 405 -20.81 -1.75 -14.39
N VAL A 406 -21.59 -2.18 -13.40
CA VAL A 406 -21.53 -3.54 -12.83
C VAL A 406 -22.97 -4.01 -12.63
N THR A 407 -23.32 -5.16 -13.20
CA THR A 407 -24.64 -5.79 -13.01
C THR A 407 -24.47 -7.08 -12.24
N LEU A 408 -25.26 -7.27 -11.18
CA LEU A 408 -25.24 -8.44 -10.32
C LEU A 408 -26.41 -9.35 -10.68
N PHE A 409 -26.14 -10.66 -10.77
CA PHE A 409 -27.14 -11.67 -11.11
C PHE A 409 -27.17 -12.75 -10.04
N ASP A 410 -28.35 -13.27 -9.73
CA ASP A 410 -28.51 -14.46 -8.91
C ASP A 410 -28.24 -15.75 -9.73
N SER A 411 -28.29 -16.90 -9.06
CA SER A 411 -28.03 -18.22 -9.64
C SER A 411 -29.06 -18.64 -10.70
N THR A 412 -30.21 -17.97 -10.77
CA THR A 412 -31.24 -18.18 -11.80
C THR A 412 -31.05 -17.27 -13.01
N GLY A 413 -30.11 -16.32 -12.94
CA GLY A 413 -29.87 -15.32 -13.98
C GLY A 413 -30.73 -14.06 -13.83
N LYS A 414 -31.42 -13.87 -12.71
CA LYS A 414 -32.19 -12.66 -12.44
C LYS A 414 -31.26 -11.54 -11.95
N ILE A 415 -31.47 -10.33 -12.48
CA ILE A 415 -30.74 -9.15 -12.03
C ILE A 415 -31.13 -8.80 -10.59
N ILE A 416 -30.12 -8.61 -9.74
CA ILE A 416 -30.26 -8.17 -8.34
C ILE A 416 -29.98 -6.66 -8.23
N ARG A 417 -28.99 -6.16 -8.98
CA ARG A 417 -28.55 -4.77 -8.96
C ARG A 417 -27.89 -4.36 -10.26
#